data_AF-A0A8C7D083-F1
#
_entry.id   AF-A0A8C7D083-F1
#
_cell.length_a   1.000
_cell.length_b   1.000
_cell.length_c   1.000
_cell.angle_alpha   90.00
_cell.angle_beta   90.00
_cell.angle_gamma   90.00
#
_symmetry.space_group_name_H-M   'P 1'
#
loop_
_entity.id
_entity.type
_entity.pdbx_description
1 polymer ?
#
loop_
_entity_poly.entity_id
_entity_poly.type
_entity_poly.pdbx_seq_one_letter_code
_entity_poly.pdbx_strand_id
1 'polypeptide(L)'
;WMWPRSDSNLYMACNGAHHISLHGQLQKCEPSNSLFGSFSNHTTSLEWEPQCQYPHLQDGIRITADIPPRLEGSWVSTRCEVRPGPEFLTRSYTFYPSHLFKALQHYYTDSGCEEPAYSLVVRGKLRLRQASWITRGATKTEHHLHKVGIVIHSPGAMHQLAARLPSVCVGLTLGGMVPGRLYELYNARAGRDCLGASGYSMMELGLVRVETQHQPHGGLVQELFLGDVHTDWTQRTYYRPMGYQQPLQNAMVRLRTPH
;
A
#
# COMPACT_ATOMS: atom_id res chain seq x y z
N TRP A 1 46.81 -0.05 18.92
CA TRP A 1 46.82 -0.28 17.47
C TRP A 1 45.51 0.25 16.90
N MET A 2 45.38 1.58 16.87
CA MET A 2 45.57 2.45 15.71
C MET A 2 44.40 2.40 14.72
N TRP A 3 43.60 3.47 14.78
CA TRP A 3 42.77 3.97 13.70
C TRP A 3 43.60 4.20 12.42
N PRO A 4 42.93 4.30 11.28
CA PRO A 4 42.87 5.61 10.66
C PRO A 4 41.44 6.05 10.31
N ARG A 5 41.17 7.34 10.58
CA ARG A 5 40.23 8.16 9.81
C ARG A 5 40.93 8.60 8.52
N SER A 6 40.20 8.60 7.41
CA SER A 6 40.30 9.68 6.43
C SER A 6 38.96 9.85 5.74
N ASP A 7 38.40 11.03 5.93
CA ASP A 7 37.20 11.55 5.31
C ASP A 7 37.30 11.60 3.79
N SER A 8 36.21 11.32 3.09
CA SER A 8 35.80 12.08 1.91
C SER A 8 34.32 11.86 1.68
N ASN A 9 33.58 12.95 1.80
CA ASN A 9 32.20 13.08 1.35
C ASN A 9 32.03 12.51 -0.06
N LEU A 10 31.16 11.52 -0.21
CA LEU A 10 30.44 11.34 -1.46
C LEU A 10 28.95 11.27 -1.14
N TYR A 11 28.34 12.45 -1.08
CA TYR A 11 26.93 12.59 -1.41
C TYR A 11 26.73 12.04 -2.83
N MET A 12 26.40 10.76 -2.96
CA MET A 12 25.71 10.30 -4.16
C MET A 12 24.25 10.69 -4.01
N ALA A 13 23.96 11.93 -4.39
CA ALA A 13 22.64 12.27 -4.87
C ALA A 13 22.42 11.46 -6.15
N CYS A 14 21.69 10.33 -6.04
CA CYS A 14 21.13 9.68 -7.21
C CYS A 14 19.94 10.53 -7.70
N ASN A 15 20.27 11.66 -8.32
CA ASN A 15 19.38 12.32 -9.27
C ASN A 15 19.46 11.50 -10.56
N GLY A 16 18.47 10.63 -10.81
CA GLY A 16 18.42 9.87 -12.04
C GLY A 16 17.42 8.72 -11.96
N ALA A 17 16.28 8.91 -12.62
CA ALA A 17 15.29 7.87 -12.83
C ALA A 17 15.88 6.78 -13.74
N HIS A 18 15.86 5.52 -13.29
CA HIS A 18 16.19 4.37 -14.13
C HIS A 18 15.00 3.39 -14.16
N HIS A 19 14.44 3.19 -15.35
CA HIS A 19 13.48 2.14 -15.67
C HIS A 19 14.17 0.77 -15.68
N ILE A 20 13.58 -0.22 -15.01
CA ILE A 20 13.96 -1.63 -15.09
C ILE A 20 12.84 -2.36 -15.84
N SER A 21 13.13 -2.85 -17.05
CA SER A 21 12.24 -3.73 -17.82
C SER A 21 12.28 -5.16 -17.28
N LEU A 22 11.15 -5.84 -17.40
CA LEU A 22 10.81 -7.15 -16.85
C LEU A 22 10.62 -8.13 -18.01
N HIS A 23 11.57 -9.04 -18.24
CA HIS A 23 11.29 -10.42 -18.61
C HIS A 23 12.53 -11.27 -18.32
N GLY A 24 12.31 -12.47 -17.80
CA GLY A 24 13.37 -13.37 -17.33
C GLY A 24 14.29 -13.84 -18.46
N GLN A 25 15.45 -13.20 -18.54
CA GLN A 25 16.78 -13.79 -18.69
C GLN A 25 17.77 -12.68 -18.34
N LEU A 26 18.73 -12.96 -17.47
CA LEU A 26 19.88 -12.07 -17.28
C LEU A 26 20.61 -11.99 -18.63
N GLN A 27 20.31 -10.96 -19.42
CA GLN A 27 21.08 -10.65 -20.62
C GLN A 27 21.90 -9.41 -20.32
N LYS A 28 23.21 -9.63 -20.18
CA LYS A 28 24.22 -8.57 -20.14
C LYS A 28 23.95 -7.61 -21.30
N CYS A 29 23.88 -6.32 -21.02
CA CYS A 29 24.15 -5.32 -22.04
C CYS A 29 25.65 -5.45 -22.39
N GLU A 30 25.96 -6.34 -23.32
CA GLU A 30 27.25 -6.30 -24.01
C GLU A 30 27.18 -5.20 -25.06
N PRO A 31 28.18 -4.31 -25.14
CA PRO A 31 28.25 -3.36 -26.23
C PRO A 31 28.37 -4.14 -27.54
N SER A 32 27.49 -3.87 -28.49
CA SER A 32 27.54 -4.43 -29.83
C SER A 32 28.90 -4.10 -30.46
N ASN A 33 29.75 -5.11 -30.56
CA ASN A 33 31.03 -5.04 -31.23
C ASN A 33 30.78 -5.11 -32.73
N SER A 34 30.55 -3.96 -33.36
CA SER A 34 30.64 -3.86 -34.82
C SER A 34 30.91 -2.44 -35.27
N LEU A 35 32.16 -2.29 -35.74
CA LEU A 35 32.61 -1.45 -36.86
C LEU A 35 32.40 0.05 -36.72
N PHE A 36 33.48 0.78 -36.44
CA PHE A 36 34.10 1.78 -37.33
C PHE A 36 35.56 1.92 -36.86
N GLY A 37 36.60 1.84 -37.71
CA GLY A 37 36.74 2.67 -38.90
C GLY A 37 37.23 4.06 -38.47
N SER A 38 38.55 4.21 -38.41
CA SER A 38 39.39 5.43 -38.41
C SER A 38 38.88 6.74 -37.76
N PHE A 39 39.74 7.27 -36.89
CA PHE A 39 39.83 8.62 -36.32
C PHE A 39 39.21 9.78 -37.12
N SER A 40 38.50 10.67 -36.41
CA SER A 40 38.67 12.14 -36.51
C SER A 40 37.96 12.88 -35.37
N ASN A 41 38.64 13.91 -34.86
CA ASN A 41 38.23 14.78 -33.76
C ASN A 41 37.07 15.70 -34.16
N HIS A 42 35.90 15.58 -33.54
CA HIS A 42 34.94 16.69 -33.44
C HIS A 42 34.15 16.62 -32.13
N THR A 43 34.30 17.67 -31.32
CA THR A 43 33.53 17.96 -30.11
C THR A 43 32.08 18.24 -30.51
N THR A 44 31.15 17.36 -30.13
CA THR A 44 29.71 17.65 -30.23
C THR A 44 29.02 17.03 -29.03
N SER A 45 28.46 17.85 -28.15
CA SER A 45 27.65 17.39 -27.03
C SER A 45 26.35 16.82 -27.57
N LEU A 46 26.22 15.49 -27.54
CA LEU A 46 24.95 14.81 -27.80
C LEU A 46 24.16 14.76 -26.50
N GLU A 47 23.20 15.68 -26.37
CA GLU A 47 22.11 15.61 -25.41
C GLU A 47 21.36 14.29 -25.62
N TRP A 48 21.52 13.37 -24.67
CA TRP A 48 20.79 12.10 -24.65
C TRP A 48 19.54 12.27 -23.81
N GLU A 49 18.39 12.39 -24.46
CA GLU A 49 17.09 12.38 -23.79
C GLU A 49 16.49 10.96 -23.87
N PRO A 50 16.38 10.21 -22.75
CA PRO A 50 15.83 8.87 -22.80
C PRO A 50 14.29 8.94 -22.85
N GLN A 51 13.69 8.76 -24.03
CA GLN A 51 12.27 8.43 -24.15
C GLN A 51 12.04 6.98 -23.67
N CYS A 52 11.79 6.80 -22.38
CA CYS A 52 11.32 5.53 -21.82
C CYS A 52 9.79 5.43 -21.95
N GLN A 53 9.29 4.96 -23.09
CA GLN A 53 7.91 4.46 -23.22
C GLN A 53 7.94 2.93 -23.25
N TYR A 54 7.42 2.29 -22.20
CA TYR A 54 7.18 0.85 -22.16
C TYR A 54 5.68 0.56 -22.12
N PRO A 55 5.02 0.34 -23.27
CA PRO A 55 3.70 -0.26 -23.29
C PRO A 55 3.87 -1.77 -23.12
N HIS A 56 3.53 -2.31 -21.94
CA HIS A 56 3.32 -3.74 -21.78
C HIS A 56 1.97 -4.06 -22.43
N LEU A 57 1.98 -4.35 -23.73
CA LEU A 57 0.78 -4.65 -24.51
C LEU A 57 0.42 -6.12 -24.28
N GLN A 58 -0.41 -6.41 -23.28
CA GLN A 58 -1.23 -7.61 -23.33
C GLN A 58 -2.60 -7.20 -23.87
N ASP A 59 -2.97 -7.73 -25.03
CA ASP A 59 -4.31 -7.60 -25.65
C ASP A 59 -4.87 -6.16 -25.74
N GLY A 60 -4.05 -5.22 -26.21
CA GLY A 60 -4.45 -3.83 -26.41
C GLY A 60 -4.75 -3.06 -25.11
N ILE A 61 -4.59 -3.69 -23.94
CA ILE A 61 -4.67 -3.05 -22.64
C ILE A 61 -3.33 -2.39 -22.35
N ARG A 62 -3.33 -1.06 -22.16
CA ARG A 62 -2.14 -0.30 -21.77
C ARG A 62 -2.16 -0.03 -20.28
N ILE A 63 -1.20 -0.58 -19.55
CA ILE A 63 -1.04 -0.37 -18.10
C ILE A 63 0.02 0.71 -17.85
N THR A 64 -0.30 1.67 -16.99
CA THR A 64 0.58 2.78 -16.58
C THR A 64 0.62 2.88 -15.06
N ALA A 65 1.78 3.26 -14.50
CA ALA A 65 1.95 3.43 -13.06
C ALA A 65 2.94 4.58 -12.77
N ASP A 66 2.43 5.65 -12.14
CA ASP A 66 3.22 6.83 -11.77
C ASP A 66 3.96 6.59 -10.44
N ILE A 67 5.17 7.14 -10.30
CA ILE A 67 5.98 7.10 -9.06
C ILE A 67 6.49 8.51 -8.73
N PRO A 68 6.02 9.17 -7.65
CA PRO A 68 4.97 8.71 -6.73
C PRO A 68 3.57 8.73 -7.38
N PRO A 69 2.64 7.85 -6.96
CA PRO A 69 1.29 7.80 -7.53
C PRO A 69 0.38 8.93 -7.03
N ARG A 70 -0.64 9.26 -7.82
CA ARG A 70 -1.80 10.06 -7.39
C ARG A 70 -2.80 9.16 -6.67
N LEU A 71 -3.07 9.44 -5.41
CA LEU A 71 -3.92 8.60 -4.54
C LEU A 71 -5.32 9.15 -4.34
N GLU A 72 -5.55 10.42 -4.69
CA GLU A 72 -6.79 11.14 -4.39
C GLU A 72 -8.01 10.40 -4.93
N GLY A 73 -9.03 10.26 -4.08
CA GLY A 73 -10.26 9.55 -4.43
C GLY A 73 -10.62 8.45 -3.43
N SER A 74 -11.59 7.62 -3.82
CA SER A 74 -12.10 6.52 -3.02
C SER A 74 -11.79 5.19 -3.68
N TRP A 75 -11.21 4.27 -2.91
CA TRP A 75 -10.73 2.97 -3.34
C TRP A 75 -11.44 1.91 -2.52
N VAL A 76 -12.01 0.91 -3.17
CA VAL A 76 -12.85 -0.11 -2.52
C VAL A 76 -12.45 -1.52 -2.94
N SER A 77 -12.58 -2.47 -2.01
CA SER A 77 -12.54 -3.89 -2.35
C SER A 77 -13.70 -4.20 -3.30
N THR A 78 -13.44 -5.01 -4.32
CA THR A 78 -14.46 -5.45 -5.28
C THR A 78 -15.16 -6.74 -4.85
N ARG A 79 -14.58 -7.46 -3.89
CA ARG A 79 -15.07 -8.73 -3.34
C ARG A 79 -14.57 -8.91 -1.91
N CYS A 80 -15.07 -9.94 -1.23
CA CYS A 80 -14.53 -10.38 0.05
C CYS A 80 -13.05 -10.77 -0.09
N GLU A 81 -12.20 -10.22 0.76
CA GLU A 81 -10.77 -10.51 0.80
C GLU A 81 -10.51 -11.56 1.88
N VAL A 82 -9.73 -12.58 1.53
CA VAL A 82 -9.24 -13.59 2.48
C VAL A 82 -7.80 -13.25 2.83
N ARG A 83 -7.55 -12.93 4.09
CA ARG A 83 -6.21 -12.65 4.61
C ARG A 83 -5.68 -13.81 5.45
N PRO A 84 -4.35 -14.01 5.48
CA PRO A 84 -3.73 -14.97 6.38
C PRO A 84 -4.13 -14.73 7.84
N GLY A 85 -4.48 -15.78 8.58
CA GLY A 85 -4.90 -15.68 9.98
C GLY A 85 -6.41 -15.77 10.21
N PRO A 86 -7.07 -16.76 9.57
CA PRO A 86 -8.44 -16.68 8.99
C PRO A 86 -9.16 -15.34 9.21
N GLU A 87 -8.83 -14.36 8.37
CA GLU A 87 -9.51 -13.07 8.37
C GLU A 87 -10.22 -12.84 7.05
N PHE A 88 -11.51 -12.52 7.14
CA PHE A 88 -12.33 -12.16 6.01
C PHE A 88 -12.69 -10.69 6.16
N LEU A 89 -12.42 -9.89 5.12
CA LEU A 89 -12.68 -8.46 5.18
C LEU A 89 -13.07 -7.84 3.85
N THR A 90 -13.74 -6.71 3.95
CA THR A 90 -13.80 -5.71 2.88
C THR A 90 -13.21 -4.41 3.41
N ARG A 91 -12.59 -3.63 2.54
CA ARG A 91 -11.94 -2.39 2.94
C ARG A 91 -12.16 -1.29 1.92
N SER A 92 -12.23 -0.07 2.43
CA SER A 92 -12.28 1.14 1.63
C SER A 92 -11.36 2.21 2.19
N TYR A 93 -10.75 2.95 1.28
CA TYR A 93 -9.84 4.04 1.59
C TYR A 93 -10.27 5.28 0.82
N THR A 94 -10.31 6.41 1.51
CA THR A 94 -10.47 7.72 0.88
C THR A 94 -9.23 8.54 1.18
N PHE A 95 -8.52 8.96 0.15
CA PHE A 95 -7.39 9.88 0.25
C PHE A 95 -7.82 11.26 -0.21
N TYR A 96 -7.49 12.26 0.62
CA TYR A 96 -7.80 13.66 0.36
C TYR A 96 -6.58 14.40 -0.16
N PRO A 97 -6.75 15.51 -0.92
CA PRO A 97 -5.64 16.34 -1.38
C PRO A 97 -4.75 16.88 -0.25
N SER A 98 -5.26 16.94 0.98
CA SER A 98 -4.53 17.33 2.20
C SER A 98 -3.61 16.25 2.75
N HIS A 99 -3.44 15.14 2.03
CA HIS A 99 -2.73 13.92 2.46
C HIS A 99 -3.34 13.21 3.67
N LEU A 100 -4.52 13.65 4.09
CA LEU A 100 -5.32 12.92 5.06
C LEU A 100 -5.93 11.70 4.38
N PHE A 101 -6.17 10.66 5.18
CA PHE A 101 -6.93 9.52 4.72
C PHE A 101 -7.98 9.12 5.75
N LYS A 102 -9.06 8.53 5.23
CA LYS A 102 -10.01 7.74 6.00
C LYS A 102 -9.94 6.30 5.49
N ALA A 103 -9.85 5.34 6.39
CA ALA A 103 -10.03 3.93 6.04
C ALA A 103 -11.22 3.36 6.81
N LEU A 104 -11.96 2.48 6.14
CA LEU A 104 -13.02 1.69 6.72
C LEU A 104 -12.75 0.24 6.38
N GLN A 105 -12.59 -0.60 7.39
CA GLN A 105 -12.36 -2.04 7.24
C GLN A 105 -13.48 -2.77 7.97
N HIS A 106 -14.22 -3.62 7.24
CA HIS A 106 -15.25 -4.48 7.79
C HIS A 106 -14.71 -5.89 7.87
N TYR A 107 -14.73 -6.48 9.07
CA TYR A 107 -14.29 -7.84 9.33
C TYR A 107 -15.49 -8.75 9.51
N TYR A 108 -15.39 -9.97 8.98
CA TYR A 108 -16.46 -10.95 8.93
C TYR A 108 -16.00 -12.29 9.51
N THR A 109 -16.97 -13.10 9.94
CA THR A 109 -16.69 -14.44 10.47
C THR A 109 -16.63 -15.51 9.38
N ASP A 110 -17.08 -15.19 8.17
CA ASP A 110 -17.22 -16.11 7.03
C ASP A 110 -16.52 -15.57 5.76
N SER A 111 -16.18 -16.48 4.85
CA SER A 111 -15.50 -16.15 3.59
C SER A 111 -16.37 -15.46 2.54
N GLY A 112 -17.69 -15.42 2.74
CA GLY A 112 -18.63 -14.69 1.89
C GLY A 112 -18.72 -13.21 2.26
N CYS A 113 -18.20 -12.82 3.41
CA CYS A 113 -18.42 -11.51 4.02
C CYS A 113 -19.92 -11.24 4.25
N GLU A 114 -20.66 -12.24 4.74
CA GLU A 114 -22.10 -12.18 5.01
C GLU A 114 -22.40 -11.88 6.49
N GLU A 115 -21.57 -12.38 7.41
CA GLU A 115 -21.73 -12.28 8.85
C GLU A 115 -20.72 -11.28 9.45
N PRO A 116 -21.12 -10.00 9.67
CA PRO A 116 -20.21 -8.97 10.14
C PRO A 116 -19.81 -9.21 11.61
N ALA A 117 -18.51 -9.22 11.87
CA ALA A 117 -17.96 -9.34 13.22
C ALA A 117 -17.78 -7.94 13.86
N TYR A 118 -16.92 -7.13 13.25
CA TYR A 118 -16.62 -5.77 13.69
C TYR A 118 -16.15 -4.90 12.53
N SER A 119 -16.04 -3.60 12.75
CA SER A 119 -15.53 -2.66 11.76
C SER A 119 -14.64 -1.63 12.39
N LEU A 120 -13.62 -1.23 11.65
CA LEU A 120 -12.65 -0.22 12.05
C LEU A 120 -12.81 1.04 11.21
N VAL A 121 -12.91 2.18 11.89
CA VAL A 121 -12.96 3.52 11.28
C VAL A 121 -11.67 4.24 11.63
N VAL A 122 -10.85 4.45 10.62
CA VAL A 122 -9.47 4.92 10.77
C VAL A 122 -9.34 6.28 10.13
N ARG A 123 -8.66 7.20 10.82
CA ARG A 123 -8.28 8.49 10.26
C ARG A 123 -6.80 8.71 10.50
N GLY A 124 -6.11 9.26 9.51
CA GLY A 124 -4.70 9.55 9.62
C GLY A 124 -4.18 10.44 8.51
N LYS A 125 -2.87 10.54 8.44
CA LYS A 125 -2.13 11.23 7.39
C LYS A 125 -1.16 10.25 6.73
N LEU A 126 -1.02 10.33 5.41
CA LEU A 126 -0.10 9.51 4.63
C LEU A 126 0.92 10.41 3.93
N ARG A 127 2.21 10.09 4.02
CA ARG A 127 3.26 10.80 3.31
C ARG A 127 3.94 9.87 2.32
N LEU A 128 3.93 10.26 1.05
CA LEU A 128 4.68 9.57 -0.01
C LEU A 128 6.19 9.86 0.15
N ARG A 129 7.01 8.82 -0.03
CA ARG A 129 8.48 8.89 0.04
C ARG A 129 9.05 8.50 -1.34
N GLN A 130 10.17 7.78 -1.36
CA GLN A 130 10.82 7.34 -2.60
C GLN A 130 10.24 6.03 -3.15
N ALA A 131 10.62 5.70 -4.38
CA ALA A 131 10.41 4.38 -4.96
C ALA A 131 10.97 3.27 -4.06
N SER A 132 10.31 2.11 -4.04
CA SER A 132 10.84 0.93 -3.35
C SER A 132 11.88 0.24 -4.21
N TRP A 133 13.05 -0.02 -3.63
CA TRP A 133 14.12 -0.80 -4.26
C TRP A 133 13.87 -2.31 -4.18
N ILE A 134 13.01 -2.75 -3.24
CA ILE A 134 12.67 -4.17 -3.05
C ILE A 134 11.46 -4.53 -3.92
N THR A 135 10.41 -3.73 -3.83
CA THR A 135 9.10 -4.04 -4.43
C THR A 135 8.89 -3.21 -5.69
N ARG A 136 8.90 -3.86 -6.84
CA ARG A 136 8.85 -3.18 -8.15
C ARG A 136 7.59 -2.34 -8.30
N GLY A 137 7.77 -1.12 -8.81
CA GLY A 137 6.67 -0.16 -9.05
C GLY A 137 6.06 0.45 -7.79
N ALA A 138 6.57 0.12 -6.60
CA ALA A 138 6.00 0.64 -5.36
C ALA A 138 6.59 1.99 -4.99
N THR A 139 5.79 2.81 -4.34
CA THR A 139 6.23 3.97 -3.58
C THR A 139 6.20 3.63 -2.10
N LYS A 140 7.32 3.85 -1.40
CA LYS A 140 7.38 3.73 0.06
C LYS A 140 6.62 4.89 0.69
N THR A 141 5.94 4.63 1.79
CA THR A 141 5.09 5.62 2.44
C THR A 141 5.22 5.56 3.95
N GLU A 142 4.86 6.65 4.60
CA GLU A 142 4.84 6.76 6.05
C GLU A 142 3.46 7.27 6.48
N HIS A 143 2.79 6.52 7.35
CA HIS A 143 1.46 6.86 7.82
C HIS A 143 1.48 7.21 9.31
N HIS A 144 0.58 8.11 9.67
CA HIS A 144 0.37 8.52 11.05
C HIS A 144 -1.13 8.42 11.36
N LEU A 145 -1.48 7.57 12.32
CA LEU A 145 -2.87 7.40 12.75
C LEU A 145 -3.25 8.55 13.71
N HIS A 146 -4.36 9.22 13.40
CA HIS A 146 -4.95 10.25 14.25
C HIS A 146 -5.97 9.65 15.21
N LYS A 147 -6.91 8.85 14.67
CA LYS A 147 -7.96 8.19 15.44
C LYS A 147 -8.28 6.83 14.83
N VAL A 148 -8.59 5.88 15.70
CA VAL A 148 -9.11 4.58 15.31
C VAL A 148 -10.35 4.32 16.16
N GLY A 149 -11.47 4.06 15.51
CA GLY A 149 -12.70 3.65 16.17
C GLY A 149 -13.06 2.22 15.77
N ILE A 150 -13.72 1.51 16.68
CA ILE A 150 -14.26 0.18 16.47
C ILE A 150 -15.77 0.17 16.66
N VAL A 151 -16.48 -0.54 15.79
CA VAL A 151 -17.89 -0.91 15.93
C VAL A 151 -17.96 -2.41 15.97
N ILE A 152 -18.59 -2.99 16.98
CA ILE A 152 -18.82 -4.44 17.05
C ILE A 152 -20.26 -4.72 16.65
N HIS A 153 -20.50 -5.72 15.81
CA HIS A 153 -21.81 -5.93 15.19
C HIS A 153 -22.67 -7.00 15.86
N SER A 154 -22.08 -7.89 16.68
CA SER A 154 -22.83 -8.90 17.41
C SER A 154 -22.28 -9.16 18.82
N PRO A 155 -23.13 -9.64 19.76
CA PRO A 155 -22.66 -10.09 21.08
C PRO A 155 -21.62 -11.21 20.99
N GLY A 156 -21.76 -12.12 20.02
CA GLY A 156 -20.78 -13.18 19.78
C GLY A 156 -19.40 -12.63 19.38
N ALA A 157 -19.36 -11.69 18.44
CA ALA A 157 -18.13 -11.01 18.03
C ALA A 157 -17.51 -10.20 19.18
N MET A 158 -18.34 -9.62 20.05
CA MET A 158 -17.89 -8.92 21.24
C MET A 158 -17.17 -9.85 22.22
N HIS A 159 -17.74 -11.01 22.53
CA HIS A 159 -17.10 -12.00 23.39
C HIS A 159 -15.77 -12.51 22.79
N GLN A 160 -15.74 -12.79 21.49
CA GLN A 160 -14.51 -13.21 20.81
C GLN A 160 -13.42 -12.13 20.83
N LEU A 161 -13.78 -10.87 20.60
CA LEU A 161 -12.84 -9.77 20.64
C LEU A 161 -12.32 -9.52 22.06
N ALA A 162 -13.21 -9.57 23.06
CA ALA A 162 -12.84 -9.41 24.46
C ALA A 162 -11.87 -10.51 24.94
N ALA A 163 -12.00 -11.74 24.42
CA ALA A 163 -11.07 -12.83 24.72
C ALA A 163 -9.67 -12.62 24.12
N ARG A 164 -9.53 -11.82 23.05
CA ARG A 164 -8.26 -11.55 22.36
C ARG A 164 -7.56 -10.28 22.84
N LEU A 165 -8.30 -9.33 23.40
CA LEU A 165 -7.78 -8.04 23.85
C LEU A 165 -7.34 -8.08 25.32
N PRO A 166 -6.24 -7.40 25.70
CA PRO A 166 -5.90 -7.22 27.10
C PRO A 166 -7.03 -6.51 27.85
N SER A 167 -7.26 -6.89 29.11
CA SER A 167 -8.29 -6.31 29.97
C SER A 167 -8.22 -4.78 30.09
N VAL A 168 -7.02 -4.19 29.98
CA VAL A 168 -6.80 -2.73 29.99
C VAL A 168 -7.34 -2.02 28.73
N CYS A 169 -7.45 -2.74 27.63
CA CYS A 169 -8.06 -2.30 26.38
C CYS A 169 -9.56 -2.55 26.35
N VAL A 170 -9.97 -3.52 27.15
CA VAL A 170 -11.35 -3.73 27.57
C VAL A 170 -11.64 -2.84 28.79
N GLY A 171 -11.35 -1.55 28.71
CA GLY A 171 -11.66 -0.54 29.76
C GLY A 171 -13.16 -0.32 30.02
N LEU A 172 -14.00 -1.28 29.62
CA LEU A 172 -15.45 -1.39 29.75
C LEU A 172 -15.80 -2.90 29.82
N THR A 173 -15.15 -3.64 30.72
CA THR A 173 -15.37 -5.08 30.95
C THR A 173 -16.87 -5.42 31.00
N LEU A 174 -17.28 -6.25 30.04
CA LEU A 174 -18.38 -7.21 30.11
C LEU A 174 -19.83 -6.71 30.34
N GLY A 175 -20.08 -5.40 30.47
CA GLY A 175 -21.45 -4.89 30.68
C GLY A 175 -21.85 -3.60 29.95
N GLY A 176 -20.92 -2.87 29.32
CA GLY A 176 -21.20 -1.51 28.79
C GLY A 176 -21.07 -1.34 27.28
N MET A 177 -20.54 -2.34 26.58
CA MET A 177 -20.40 -2.26 25.13
C MET A 177 -21.72 -2.68 24.46
N VAL A 178 -22.20 -1.85 23.55
CA VAL A 178 -23.46 -2.06 22.84
C VAL A 178 -23.11 -2.31 21.38
N PRO A 179 -23.58 -3.42 20.77
CA PRO A 179 -23.42 -3.65 19.35
C PRO A 179 -23.90 -2.45 18.52
N GLY A 180 -23.20 -2.15 17.43
CA GLY A 180 -23.49 -1.01 16.55
C GLY A 180 -22.99 0.34 17.04
N ARG A 181 -22.48 0.45 18.28
CA ARG A 181 -21.91 1.70 18.79
C ARG A 181 -20.41 1.81 18.46
N LEU A 182 -19.97 3.03 18.15
CA LEU A 182 -18.58 3.36 17.88
C LEU A 182 -17.83 3.65 19.19
N TYR A 183 -16.69 2.98 19.37
CA TYR A 183 -15.78 3.16 20.50
C TYR A 183 -14.39 3.53 19.99
N GLU A 184 -13.70 4.47 20.65
CA GLU A 184 -12.33 4.83 20.28
C GLU A 184 -11.33 3.79 20.83
N LEU A 185 -10.44 3.29 19.96
CA LEU A 185 -9.32 2.44 20.33
C LEU A 185 -8.10 3.32 20.62
N TYR A 186 -7.60 3.23 21.85
CA TYR A 186 -6.41 3.98 22.28
C TYR A 186 -5.13 3.40 21.66
N ASN A 187 -4.21 4.29 21.28
CA ASN A 187 -2.88 3.93 20.79
C ASN A 187 -1.83 4.08 21.91
N ALA A 188 -0.60 3.64 21.64
CA ALA A 188 0.52 3.78 22.58
C ALA A 188 0.74 5.21 23.13
N ARG A 189 0.47 6.26 22.34
CA ARG A 189 0.62 7.66 22.79
C ARG A 189 -0.42 8.08 23.83
N ALA A 190 -1.55 7.38 23.90
CA ALA A 190 -2.59 7.59 24.91
C ALA A 190 -2.37 6.74 26.17
N GLY A 191 -1.20 6.11 26.33
CA GLY A 191 -0.82 5.34 27.53
C GLY A 191 -1.41 3.93 27.63
N ARG A 192 -2.23 3.50 26.65
CA ARG A 192 -2.80 2.15 26.54
C ARG A 192 -2.81 1.72 25.07
N ASP A 193 -1.85 0.90 24.64
CA ASP A 193 -1.76 0.48 23.24
C ASP A 193 -2.70 -0.68 22.91
N CYS A 194 -3.93 -0.35 22.56
CA CYS A 194 -4.97 -1.32 22.22
C CYS A 194 -4.98 -1.71 20.74
N LEU A 195 -4.34 -0.89 19.92
CA LEU A 195 -4.10 -1.19 18.52
C LEU A 195 -3.06 -2.29 18.38
N GLY A 196 -1.90 -2.13 19.03
CA GLY A 196 -0.85 -3.14 19.03
C GLY A 196 -1.33 -4.46 19.63
N ALA A 197 -2.08 -4.41 20.73
CA ALA A 197 -2.58 -5.62 21.39
C ALA A 197 -3.72 -6.35 20.65
N SER A 198 -4.40 -5.70 19.70
CA SER A 198 -5.32 -6.38 18.77
C SER A 198 -4.60 -6.95 17.54
N GLY A 199 -3.28 -6.75 17.42
CA GLY A 199 -2.52 -6.97 16.19
C GLY A 199 -3.00 -6.07 15.05
N TYR A 200 -3.73 -5.01 15.39
CA TYR A 200 -4.20 -4.06 14.42
C TYR A 200 -3.04 -3.14 14.02
N SER A 201 -2.83 -3.06 12.72
CA SER A 201 -1.76 -2.31 12.11
C SER A 201 -2.22 -1.81 10.75
N MET A 202 -1.75 -0.62 10.39
CA MET A 202 -1.93 -0.05 9.04
C MET A 202 -0.61 -0.12 8.26
N MET A 203 0.26 -1.09 8.58
CA MET A 203 1.55 -1.25 7.89
C MET A 203 1.41 -1.48 6.38
N GLU A 204 0.25 -1.94 5.89
CA GLU A 204 -0.02 -1.99 4.45
C GLU A 204 0.08 -0.62 3.76
N LEU A 205 -0.19 0.46 4.50
CA LEU A 205 0.02 1.84 4.03
C LEU A 205 1.50 2.25 4.10
N GLY A 206 2.44 1.34 4.31
CA GLY A 206 3.88 1.57 4.17
C GLY A 206 4.38 1.41 2.72
N LEU A 207 3.52 0.89 1.84
CA LEU A 207 3.85 0.59 0.45
C LEU A 207 2.60 0.75 -0.42
N VAL A 208 2.67 1.61 -1.45
CA VAL A 208 1.54 1.88 -2.34
C VAL A 208 1.95 1.85 -3.81
N ARG A 209 1.05 1.44 -4.68
CA ARG A 209 1.18 1.55 -6.15
C ARG A 209 -0.20 1.78 -6.74
N VAL A 210 -0.30 2.69 -7.71
CA VAL A 210 -1.53 2.87 -8.49
C VAL A 210 -1.24 2.46 -9.92
N GLU A 211 -2.07 1.58 -10.45
CA GLU A 211 -2.07 1.23 -11.86
C GLU A 211 -3.30 1.79 -12.55
N THR A 212 -3.11 2.30 -13.75
CA THR A 212 -4.19 2.72 -14.63
C THR A 212 -4.15 1.85 -15.89
N GLN A 213 -5.18 1.03 -16.04
CA GLN A 213 -5.40 0.15 -17.18
C GLN A 213 -6.31 0.85 -18.18
N HIS A 214 -5.81 1.06 -19.39
CA HIS A 214 -6.56 1.62 -20.52
C HIS A 214 -7.02 0.47 -21.39
N GLN A 215 -8.33 0.24 -21.44
CA GLN A 215 -8.90 -0.82 -22.26
C GLN A 215 -9.10 -0.34 -23.71
N PRO A 216 -9.01 -1.23 -24.72
CA PRO A 216 -9.11 -0.87 -26.13
C PRO A 216 -10.37 -0.07 -26.49
N HIS A 217 -11.50 -0.36 -25.83
CA HIS A 217 -12.80 0.29 -26.04
C HIS A 217 -12.98 1.62 -25.30
N GLY A 218 -11.90 2.23 -24.77
CA GLY A 218 -11.93 3.53 -24.09
C GLY A 218 -12.25 3.49 -22.58
N GLY A 219 -12.57 2.32 -22.03
CA GLY A 219 -12.71 2.13 -20.59
C GLY A 219 -11.39 2.31 -19.84
N LEU A 220 -11.48 2.96 -18.68
CA LEU A 220 -10.37 3.15 -17.75
C LEU A 220 -10.64 2.35 -16.48
N VAL A 221 -9.66 1.60 -15.98
CA VAL A 221 -9.74 0.98 -14.65
C VAL A 221 -8.52 1.43 -13.87
N GLN A 222 -8.76 1.92 -12.66
CA GLN A 222 -7.69 2.28 -11.73
C GLN A 222 -7.68 1.35 -10.55
N GLU A 223 -6.50 0.83 -10.24
CA GLU A 223 -6.25 -0.13 -9.18
C GLU A 223 -5.20 0.39 -8.21
N LEU A 224 -5.53 0.42 -6.92
CA LEU A 224 -4.64 0.74 -5.83
C LEU A 224 -4.17 -0.55 -5.16
N PHE A 225 -2.87 -0.77 -5.20
CA PHE A 225 -2.20 -1.84 -4.48
C PHE A 225 -1.62 -1.29 -3.19
N LEU A 226 -1.91 -1.96 -2.08
CA LEU A 226 -1.32 -1.71 -0.77
C LEU A 226 -0.37 -2.86 -0.41
N GLY A 227 0.58 -2.59 0.49
CA GLY A 227 1.57 -3.58 0.93
C GLY A 227 0.93 -4.83 1.54
N ASP A 228 1.58 -5.99 1.37
CA ASP A 228 1.22 -7.22 2.06
C ASP A 228 1.32 -7.12 3.59
N VAL A 229 0.78 -8.13 4.25
CA VAL A 229 0.60 -8.16 5.70
C VAL A 229 1.09 -9.48 6.24
N HIS A 230 1.69 -9.45 7.43
CA HIS A 230 2.25 -10.65 8.03
C HIS A 230 1.16 -11.68 8.36
N THR A 231 1.51 -12.95 8.21
CA THR A 231 0.61 -14.09 8.48
C THR A 231 0.33 -14.26 9.97
N ASP A 232 1.39 -14.17 10.78
CA ASP A 232 1.29 -14.07 12.23
C ASP A 232 0.84 -12.66 12.65
N TRP A 233 -0.29 -12.60 13.34
CA TRP A 233 -0.92 -11.37 13.82
C TRP A 233 -0.02 -10.59 14.79
N THR A 234 0.81 -11.27 15.60
CA THR A 234 1.69 -10.63 16.59
C THR A 234 2.81 -9.81 15.95
N GLN A 235 3.17 -10.13 14.71
CA GLN A 235 4.26 -9.49 13.97
C GLN A 235 3.79 -8.30 13.11
N ARG A 236 2.48 -8.13 12.91
CA ARG A 236 1.92 -7.16 11.96
C ARG A 236 2.24 -5.71 12.28
N THR A 237 2.46 -5.38 13.55
CA THR A 237 2.83 -4.03 14.00
C THR A 237 4.24 -3.63 13.56
N TYR A 238 5.13 -4.62 13.40
CA TYR A 238 6.55 -4.40 13.08
C TYR A 238 6.92 -4.83 11.66
N TYR A 239 6.05 -5.60 11.00
CA TYR A 239 6.29 -6.12 9.67
C TYR A 239 6.38 -5.02 8.63
N ARG A 240 7.42 -5.10 7.79
CA ARG A 240 7.59 -4.23 6.63
C ARG A 240 7.07 -4.96 5.39
N PRO A 241 6.09 -4.40 4.66
CA PRO A 241 5.60 -5.01 3.44
C PRO A 241 6.69 -5.20 2.38
N MET A 242 6.67 -6.35 1.72
CA MET A 242 7.56 -6.71 0.62
C MET A 242 6.81 -7.05 -0.66
N GLY A 243 5.53 -7.37 -0.57
CA GLY A 243 4.62 -7.64 -1.68
C GLY A 243 3.40 -6.71 -1.69
N TYR A 244 2.40 -7.09 -2.47
CA TYR A 244 1.12 -6.39 -2.57
C TYR A 244 -0.03 -7.30 -2.14
N GLN A 245 -1.04 -6.71 -1.52
CA GLN A 245 -2.36 -7.34 -1.36
C GLN A 245 -3.15 -7.27 -2.67
N GLN A 246 -4.31 -7.92 -2.67
CA GLN A 246 -5.31 -7.73 -3.72
C GLN A 246 -5.62 -6.24 -3.92
N PRO A 247 -5.71 -5.75 -5.17
CA PRO A 247 -5.95 -4.34 -5.42
C PRO A 247 -7.37 -3.90 -5.05
N LEU A 248 -7.46 -2.62 -4.70
CA LEU A 248 -8.70 -1.88 -4.56
C LEU A 248 -9.00 -1.14 -5.86
N GLN A 249 -10.27 -0.99 -6.23
CA GLN A 249 -10.65 -0.24 -7.41
C GLN A 249 -11.14 1.17 -7.07
N ASN A 250 -10.82 2.13 -7.94
CA ASN A 250 -11.34 3.49 -7.80
C ASN A 250 -12.87 3.52 -8.01
N ALA A 251 -13.60 3.94 -6.99
CA ALA A 251 -15.07 3.97 -7.00
C ALA A 251 -15.66 4.98 -8.00
N MET A 252 -14.95 6.08 -8.29
CA MET A 252 -15.46 7.15 -9.17
C MET A 252 -15.26 6.83 -10.66
N VAL A 253 -14.22 6.06 -11.00
CA VAL A 253 -13.94 5.69 -12.40
C VAL A 253 -15.02 4.75 -12.95
N ARG A 254 -15.72 4.00 -12.08
CA ARG A 254 -16.86 3.14 -12.45
C ARG A 254 -18.11 3.90 -12.90
N LEU A 255 -18.22 5.21 -12.65
CA LEU A 255 -19.45 5.97 -12.93
C LEU A 255 -19.49 6.61 -14.32
N ARG A 256 -18.50 6.37 -15.19
CA ARG A 256 -18.49 6.86 -16.58
C ARG A 256 -18.76 5.74 -17.58
N THR A 257 -19.95 5.17 -17.53
CA THR A 257 -20.58 4.50 -18.69
C THR A 257 -21.91 5.20 -18.94
N PRO A 258 -21.98 6.17 -19.88
CA PRO A 258 -23.27 6.58 -20.41
C PRO A 258 -23.80 5.45 -21.31
N HIS A 259 -25.04 5.04 -21.07
CA HIS A 259 -25.87 4.35 -22.05
C HIS A 259 -26.22 5.29 -23.20
#